data_AF-A0A9D9N134-F1
#
_entry.id   AF-A0A9D9N134-F1
#
_cell.length_a   1.000
_cell.length_b   1.000
_cell.length_c   1.000
_cell.angle_alpha   90.00
_cell.angle_beta   90.00
_cell.angle_gamma   90.00
#
_symmetry.space_group_name_H-M   'P 1'
#
loop_
_entity.id
_entity.type
_entity.pdbx_description
1 polymer ?
#
loop_
_entity_poly.entity_id
_entity_poly.type
_entity_poly.pdbx_seq_one_letter_code
_entity_poly.pdbx_strand_id
1 'polypeptide(L)'
;MMEDYITRASKARSAIEAILAGLFKMSDTASQDEIRDYVTTELNKSLGIDLTSALSDPGFISVLVSDYGFDERDLNKFAQILYSMLKSDDGSDDVHNSYAKAIVAINKWLEGKNVPFSKTRHYVLEEMNRYF
;
A
#
# COMPACT_ATOMS: atom_id res chain seq x y z
N MET A 1 -4.46 -12.33 24.88
CA MET A 1 -4.92 -12.47 23.48
C MET A 1 -5.50 -11.17 22.89
N MET A 2 -5.13 -9.99 23.40
CA MET A 2 -5.48 -8.67 22.83
C MET A 2 -4.23 -7.77 22.75
N GLU A 3 -3.31 -7.92 23.70
CA GLU A 3 -1.95 -7.36 23.63
C GLU A 3 -1.21 -7.73 22.34
N ASP A 4 -1.36 -8.96 21.84
CA ASP A 4 -0.72 -9.40 20.59
C ASP A 4 -1.32 -8.70 19.36
N TYR A 5 -2.64 -8.49 19.34
CA TYR A 5 -3.31 -7.73 18.29
C TYR A 5 -2.93 -6.24 18.30
N ILE A 6 -2.99 -5.59 19.47
CA ILE A 6 -2.62 -4.17 19.63
C ILE A 6 -1.14 -3.97 19.25
N THR A 7 -0.28 -4.91 19.64
CA THR A 7 1.15 -4.88 19.27
C THR A 7 1.35 -5.03 17.77
N ARG A 8 0.64 -5.96 17.11
CA ARG A 8 0.68 -6.11 15.64
C ARG A 8 0.19 -4.86 14.93
N ALA A 9 -0.96 -4.31 15.34
CA ALA A 9 -1.53 -3.11 14.74
C ALA A 9 -0.62 -1.89 14.89
N SER A 10 -0.05 -1.70 16.09
CA SER A 10 0.92 -0.63 16.31
C SER A 10 2.19 -0.80 15.46
N LYS A 11 2.69 -2.03 15.30
CA LYS A 11 3.87 -2.31 14.46
C LYS A 11 3.60 -2.04 12.98
N ALA A 12 2.45 -2.50 12.48
CA ALA A 12 2.00 -2.27 11.12
C ALA A 12 1.90 -0.77 10.80
N ARG A 13 1.25 0.01 11.67
CA ARG A 13 1.15 1.46 11.50
C ARG A 13 2.52 2.14 11.49
N SER A 14 3.39 1.80 12.44
CA SER A 14 4.75 2.34 12.49
C SER A 14 5.55 2.01 11.23
N ALA A 15 5.35 0.82 10.66
CA ALA A 15 6.00 0.41 9.41
C ALA A 15 5.58 1.27 8.23
N ILE A 16 4.28 1.47 8.03
CA ILE A 16 3.74 2.32 6.95
C ILE A 16 4.30 3.75 7.07
N GLU A 17 4.34 4.30 8.29
CA GLU A 17 4.88 5.64 8.53
C GLU A 17 6.38 5.73 8.24
N ALA A 18 7.16 4.73 8.66
CA ALA A 18 8.59 4.67 8.38
C ALA A 18 8.88 4.58 6.88
N ILE A 19 8.12 3.77 6.14
CA ILE A 19 8.28 3.59 4.69
C ILE A 19 7.93 4.87 3.95
N LEU A 20 6.83 5.54 4.30
CA LEU A 20 6.49 6.84 3.73
C LEU A 20 7.56 7.91 3.99
N ALA A 21 8.13 7.93 5.20
CA ALA A 21 9.22 8.84 5.52
C ALA A 21 10.50 8.51 4.74
N GLY A 22 10.78 7.23 4.49
CA GLY A 22 11.88 6.78 3.64
C GLY A 22 11.68 7.21 2.18
N LEU A 23 10.49 6.96 1.63
CA LEU A 23 10.10 7.38 0.29
C LEU A 23 10.25 8.90 0.10
N PHE A 24 9.80 9.70 1.07
CA PHE A 24 9.94 11.15 1.02
C PHE A 24 11.41 11.60 0.99
N LYS A 25 12.30 10.89 1.67
CA LYS A 25 13.75 11.19 1.63
C LYS A 25 14.39 10.78 0.31
N MET A 26 13.84 9.76 -0.35
CA MET A 26 14.35 9.17 -1.58
C MET A 26 13.81 9.85 -2.85
N SER A 27 12.72 10.62 -2.76
CA SER A 27 11.96 11.13 -3.91
C SER A 27 12.77 11.90 -4.94
N ASP A 28 13.84 12.56 -4.50
CA ASP A 28 14.65 13.46 -5.35
C ASP A 28 15.96 12.84 -5.82
N THR A 29 16.37 11.68 -5.26
CA THR A 29 17.72 11.14 -5.46
C THR A 29 17.77 9.67 -5.82
N ALA A 30 16.73 8.90 -5.52
CA ALA A 30 16.69 7.47 -5.80
C ALA A 30 16.08 7.20 -7.18
N SER A 31 16.62 6.21 -7.88
CA SER A 31 15.98 5.61 -9.04
C SER A 31 14.68 4.91 -8.66
N GLN A 32 13.85 4.65 -9.66
CA GLN A 32 12.59 3.96 -9.47
C GLN A 32 12.78 2.51 -8.96
N ASP A 33 13.80 1.81 -9.46
CA ASP A 33 14.13 0.47 -8.96
C ASP A 33 14.57 0.48 -7.48
N GLU A 34 15.38 1.47 -7.07
CA GLU A 34 15.78 1.62 -5.66
C GLU A 34 14.58 1.88 -4.75
N ILE A 35 13.60 2.64 -5.22
CA ILE A 35 12.33 2.87 -4.51
C ILE A 35 11.56 1.55 -4.38
N ARG A 36 11.43 0.78 -5.47
CA ARG A 36 10.70 -0.50 -5.50
C ARG A 36 11.33 -1.51 -4.54
N ASP A 37 12.65 -1.68 -4.60
CA ASP A 37 13.40 -2.60 -3.75
C ASP A 37 13.30 -2.23 -2.26
N TYR A 38 13.42 -0.94 -1.95
CA TYR A 38 13.26 -0.44 -0.59
C TYR A 38 11.87 -0.76 -0.04
N VAL A 39 10.81 -0.38 -0.77
CA VAL A 39 9.43 -0.57 -0.30
C VAL A 39 9.11 -2.05 -0.15
N THR A 40 9.46 -2.88 -1.13
CA THR A 40 9.19 -4.32 -1.10
C THR A 40 9.89 -4.97 0.09
N THR A 41 11.16 -4.64 0.31
CA THR A 41 11.95 -5.17 1.42
C THR A 41 11.37 -4.77 2.76
N GLU A 42 11.07 -3.49 2.96
CA GLU A 42 10.59 -2.98 4.25
C GLU A 42 9.15 -3.40 4.55
N LEU A 43 8.26 -3.49 3.54
CA LEU A 43 6.91 -4.04 3.74
C LEU A 43 6.94 -5.51 4.10
N ASN A 44 7.68 -6.33 3.35
CA ASN A 44 7.79 -7.76 3.62
C ASN A 44 8.36 -8.02 5.02
N LYS A 45 9.42 -7.30 5.39
CA LYS A 45 10.06 -7.41 6.70
C LYS A 45 9.14 -6.96 7.84
N SER A 46 8.45 -5.83 7.67
CA SER A 46 7.70 -5.22 8.77
C SER A 46 6.35 -5.86 9.01
N LEU A 47 5.68 -6.31 7.93
CA LEU A 47 4.39 -7.02 8.02
C LEU A 47 4.58 -8.54 8.11
N GLY A 48 5.78 -9.06 7.77
CA GLY A 48 6.02 -10.49 7.73
C GLY A 48 5.19 -11.19 6.65
N ILE A 49 4.86 -10.48 5.56
CA ILE A 49 4.08 -11.01 4.43
C ILE A 49 4.94 -11.09 3.17
N ASP A 50 4.53 -11.92 2.23
CA ASP A 50 4.92 -11.78 0.83
C ASP A 50 3.94 -10.81 0.16
N LEU A 51 4.37 -9.58 -0.07
CA LEU A 51 3.53 -8.52 -0.63
C LEU A 51 2.97 -8.89 -2.01
N THR A 52 3.78 -9.47 -2.89
CA THR A 52 3.35 -9.81 -4.26
C THR A 52 2.24 -10.85 -4.23
N SER A 53 2.41 -11.87 -3.39
CA SER A 53 1.41 -12.92 -3.20
C SER A 53 0.15 -12.38 -2.52
N ALA A 54 0.32 -11.54 -1.49
CA ALA A 54 -0.78 -10.93 -0.76
C ALA A 54 -1.66 -10.03 -1.66
N LEU A 55 -1.05 -9.20 -2.51
CA LEU A 55 -1.80 -8.29 -3.40
C LEU A 55 -2.54 -9.01 -4.53
N SER A 56 -2.16 -10.26 -4.82
CA SER A 56 -2.84 -11.11 -5.79
C SER A 56 -4.11 -11.75 -5.20
N ASP A 57 -4.29 -11.73 -3.87
CA ASP A 57 -5.45 -12.27 -3.18
C ASP A 57 -6.56 -11.20 -3.04
N PRO A 58 -7.78 -11.43 -3.56
CA PRO A 58 -8.93 -10.54 -3.36
C PRO A 58 -9.27 -10.24 -1.89
N GLY A 59 -8.87 -11.12 -0.96
CA GLY A 59 -9.07 -11.00 0.48
C GLY A 59 -8.05 -10.12 1.22
N PHE A 60 -7.02 -9.59 0.55
CA PHE A 60 -5.90 -8.92 1.21
C PHE A 60 -6.33 -7.75 2.13
N ILE A 61 -7.35 -6.98 1.74
CA ILE A 61 -7.85 -5.86 2.56
C ILE A 61 -8.39 -6.37 3.89
N SER A 62 -9.07 -7.52 3.89
CA SER A 62 -9.58 -8.13 5.12
C SER A 62 -8.44 -8.53 6.05
N VAL A 63 -7.33 -9.03 5.51
CA VAL A 63 -6.12 -9.37 6.27
C VAL A 63 -5.50 -8.10 6.86
N LEU A 64 -5.33 -7.04 6.06
CA LEU A 64 -4.78 -5.77 6.55
C LEU A 64 -5.61 -5.17 7.69
N VAL A 65 -6.94 -5.19 7.58
CA VAL A 65 -7.83 -4.64 8.61
C VAL A 65 -7.93 -5.55 9.83
N SER A 66 -8.10 -6.86 9.63
CA SER A 66 -8.42 -7.81 10.72
C SER A 66 -7.20 -8.32 11.45
N ASP A 67 -6.08 -8.55 10.75
CA ASP A 67 -4.89 -9.19 11.31
C ASP A 67 -3.81 -8.17 11.65
N TYR A 68 -3.73 -7.09 10.86
CA TYR A 68 -2.79 -5.98 11.02
C TYR A 68 -3.44 -4.71 11.55
N GLY A 69 -4.75 -4.69 11.80
CA GLY A 69 -5.43 -3.57 12.44
C GLY A 69 -5.38 -2.25 11.67
N PHE A 70 -5.23 -2.29 10.34
CA PHE A 70 -5.24 -1.08 9.53
C PHE A 70 -6.60 -0.40 9.64
N ASP A 71 -6.58 0.89 9.95
CA ASP A 71 -7.73 1.76 9.83
C ASP A 71 -7.80 2.43 8.45
N GLU A 72 -8.81 3.27 8.23
CA GLU A 72 -9.01 4.01 6.99
C GLU A 72 -7.79 4.87 6.61
N ARG A 73 -7.09 5.44 7.61
CA ARG A 73 -5.93 6.29 7.41
C ARG A 73 -4.73 5.47 6.99
N ASP A 74 -4.53 4.32 7.64
CA ASP A 74 -3.45 3.38 7.35
C ASP A 74 -3.61 2.80 5.93
N LEU A 75 -4.84 2.42 5.53
CA LEU A 75 -5.13 2.00 4.15
C LEU A 75 -4.89 3.09 3.11
N ASN A 76 -5.25 4.34 3.42
CA ASN A 76 -5.00 5.46 2.51
C ASN A 76 -3.50 5.77 2.34
N LYS A 77 -2.71 5.62 3.42
CA LYS A 77 -1.24 5.70 3.36
C LYS A 77 -0.65 4.53 2.59
N PHE A 78 -1.16 3.33 2.80
CA PHE A 78 -0.72 2.13 2.09
C PHE A 78 -0.98 2.24 0.59
N ALA A 79 -2.14 2.73 0.16
CA ALA A 79 -2.43 3.01 -1.25
C ALA A 79 -1.43 4.00 -1.88
N GLN A 80 -0.94 4.99 -1.12
CA GLN A 80 0.10 5.91 -1.60
C GLN A 80 1.44 5.20 -1.81
N ILE A 81 1.81 4.28 -0.89
CA ILE A 81 3.01 3.45 -1.05
C ILE A 81 2.90 2.58 -2.30
N LEU A 82 1.77 1.88 -2.48
CA LEU A 82 1.53 1.04 -3.66
C LEU A 82 1.59 1.85 -4.96
N TYR A 83 1.06 3.07 -4.93
CA TYR A 83 1.09 3.96 -6.09
C TYR A 83 2.50 4.44 -6.44
N SER A 84 3.35 4.72 -5.44
CA SER A 84 4.77 4.99 -5.68
C SER A 84 5.43 3.81 -6.38
N MET A 85 5.19 2.57 -5.93
CA MET A 85 5.73 1.37 -6.58
C MET A 85 5.21 1.18 -8.00
N LEU A 86 3.93 1.45 -8.26
CA LEU A 86 3.35 1.37 -9.59
C LEU A 86 4.02 2.35 -10.56
N LYS A 87 4.26 3.59 -10.12
CA LYS A 87 5.00 4.59 -10.91
C LYS A 87 6.44 4.20 -11.16
N SER A 88 7.01 3.45 -10.22
CA SER A 88 8.35 2.92 -10.36
C SER A 88 8.42 1.71 -11.29
N ASP A 89 7.31 1.05 -11.62
CA ASP A 89 7.27 -0.18 -12.39
C ASP A 89 7.39 0.06 -13.91
N ASP A 90 8.50 -0.38 -14.49
CA ASP A 90 8.75 -0.48 -15.93
C ASP A 90 8.64 -1.93 -16.45
N GLY A 91 8.29 -2.88 -15.56
CA GLY A 91 8.28 -4.33 -15.74
C GLY A 91 6.89 -4.99 -15.74
N SER A 92 6.89 -6.33 -15.75
CA SER A 92 5.82 -7.20 -16.29
C SER A 92 4.36 -6.85 -15.92
N ASP A 93 3.48 -6.99 -16.93
CA ASP A 93 2.04 -6.72 -16.84
C ASP A 93 1.39 -7.29 -15.56
N ASP A 94 1.84 -8.43 -15.05
CA ASP A 94 1.23 -9.10 -13.90
C ASP A 94 1.46 -8.38 -12.55
N VAL A 95 2.69 -7.93 -12.26
CA VAL A 95 3.00 -7.25 -10.98
C VAL A 95 2.41 -5.84 -10.97
N HIS A 96 2.59 -5.12 -12.08
CA HIS A 96 2.00 -3.82 -12.31
C HIS A 96 0.47 -3.85 -12.16
N ASN A 97 -0.18 -4.87 -12.75
CA ASN A 97 -1.63 -5.06 -12.64
C ASN A 97 -2.08 -5.40 -11.20
N SER A 98 -1.29 -6.17 -10.44
CA SER A 98 -1.58 -6.45 -9.02
C SER A 98 -1.55 -5.19 -8.15
N TYR A 99 -0.57 -4.30 -8.34
CA TYR A 99 -0.56 -3.00 -7.65
C TYR A 99 -1.77 -2.14 -8.01
N ALA A 100 -2.08 -2.00 -9.29
CA ALA A 100 -3.23 -1.22 -9.76
C ALA A 100 -4.55 -1.76 -9.21
N LYS A 101 -4.76 -3.09 -9.26
CA LYS A 101 -5.93 -3.77 -8.68
C LYS A 101 -6.05 -3.53 -7.18
N ALA A 102 -4.95 -3.64 -6.45
CA ALA A 102 -4.94 -3.40 -5.00
C ALA A 102 -5.28 -1.96 -4.65
N ILE A 103 -4.72 -0.98 -5.38
CA ILE A 103 -5.06 0.44 -5.22
C ILE A 103 -6.56 0.67 -5.44
N VAL A 104 -7.13 0.12 -6.52
CA VAL A 104 -8.57 0.22 -6.82
C VAL A 104 -9.40 -0.43 -5.72
N ALA A 105 -9.01 -1.62 -5.24
CA ALA A 105 -9.72 -2.33 -4.19
C ALA A 105 -9.74 -1.54 -2.87
N ILE A 106 -8.59 -0.96 -2.46
CA ILE A 106 -8.50 -0.11 -1.27
C ILE A 106 -9.43 1.10 -1.42
N ASN A 107 -9.42 1.73 -2.59
CA ASN A 107 -10.27 2.88 -2.85
C ASN A 107 -11.76 2.53 -2.74
N LYS A 108 -12.21 1.43 -3.35
CA LYS A 108 -13.60 0.96 -3.24
C LYS A 108 -13.98 0.65 -1.78
N TRP A 109 -13.07 0.06 -1.02
CA TRP A 109 -13.31 -0.19 0.41
C TRP A 109 -13.49 1.11 1.19
N LEU A 110 -12.66 2.12 0.93
CA LEU A 110 -12.78 3.45 1.54
C LEU A 110 -14.07 4.19 1.12
N GLU A 111 -14.54 4.02 -0.12
CA GLU A 111 -15.85 4.52 -0.58
C GLU A 111 -16.98 3.89 0.21
N GLY A 112 -16.97 2.56 0.37
CA GLY A 112 -17.96 1.85 1.16
C GLY A 112 -18.01 2.28 2.63
N LYS A 113 -16.92 2.87 3.13
CA LYS A 113 -16.82 3.45 4.48
C LYS A 113 -17.18 4.95 4.56
N ASN A 114 -17.61 5.56 3.46
CA ASN A 114 -17.86 7.00 3.34
C ASN A 114 -16.66 7.87 3.72
N VAL A 115 -15.43 7.38 3.51
CA VAL A 115 -14.22 8.16 3.76
C VAL A 115 -14.12 9.24 2.67
N PRO A 116 -14.00 10.53 3.04
CA PRO A 116 -13.87 11.61 2.07
C PRO A 116 -12.67 11.38 1.13
N PHE A 117 -12.87 11.65 -0.16
CA PHE A 117 -11.77 11.62 -1.11
C PHE A 117 -10.77 12.72 -0.78
N SER A 118 -9.51 12.36 -0.54
CA SER A 118 -8.42 13.33 -0.53
C SER A 118 -8.03 13.69 -1.97
N LYS A 119 -7.38 14.85 -2.16
CA LYS A 119 -6.81 15.23 -3.47
C LYS A 119 -5.87 14.15 -4.01
N THR A 120 -5.04 13.58 -3.14
CA THR A 120 -4.14 12.46 -3.47
C THR A 120 -4.92 11.27 -4.01
N ARG A 121 -6.05 10.93 -3.39
CA ARG A 121 -6.89 9.81 -3.79
C ARG A 121 -7.56 10.04 -5.15
N HIS A 122 -7.99 11.26 -5.43
CA HIS A 122 -8.55 11.62 -6.74
C HIS A 122 -7.51 11.46 -7.86
N TYR A 123 -6.29 11.97 -7.65
CA TYR A 123 -5.20 11.87 -8.62
C TYR A 123 -4.80 10.42 -8.88
N VAL A 124 -4.65 9.62 -7.82
CA VAL A 124 -4.34 8.19 -7.92
C VAL A 124 -5.40 7.47 -8.76
N LEU A 125 -6.69 7.70 -8.52
CA LEU A 125 -7.77 7.04 -9.25
C LEU A 125 -7.90 7.51 -10.70
N GLU A 126 -7.71 8.80 -10.97
CA GLU A 126 -7.70 9.32 -12.34
C GLU A 126 -6.57 8.67 -13.16
N GLU A 127 -5.40 8.49 -12.54
CA GLU A 127 -4.29 7.80 -13.17
C GLU A 127 -4.57 6.30 -13.33
N MET A 128 -5.21 5.66 -12.34
CA MET A 128 -5.62 4.24 -12.44
C MET A 128 -6.57 3.98 -13.60
N ASN A 129 -7.46 4.93 -13.89
CA ASN A 129 -8.41 4.83 -15.00
C ASN A 129 -7.75 4.86 -16.39
N ARG A 130 -6.43 5.05 -16.48
CA ARG A 130 -5.67 4.94 -17.73
C ARG A 130 -5.15 3.52 -18.00
N TYR A 131 -5.20 2.65 -16.99
CA TYR A 131 -4.67 1.29 -17.04
C TYR A 131 -5.76 0.21 -17.18
N PHE A 132 -7.05 0.60 -17.15
CA PHE A 132 -8.23 -0.27 -17.31
C PHE A 132 -9.21 0.37 -18.29
#